data_AF-A0A7Y4M281-F1
#
_entry.id   AF-A0A7Y4M281-F1
#
_cell.length_a   1.000
_cell.length_b   1.000
_cell.length_c   1.000
_cell.angle_alpha   90.00
_cell.angle_beta   90.00
_cell.angle_gamma   90.00
#
_symmetry.space_group_name_H-M   'P 1'
#
loop_
_entity.id
_entity.type
_entity.pdbx_description
1 polymer ?
#
loop_
_entity_poly.entity_id
_entity_poly.type
_entity_poly.pdbx_seq_one_letter_code
_entity_poly.pdbx_strand_id
1 'polypeptide(L)'
;MSDRGIVSSLRYLFADFIGEDDAEPPFLPEGLPEPVMALASEAIHLLIDYQGPSYASLYVDRLRRFVGKQGVDDTMLAEIARLMAIRMSYEDPIRIAQLKLTELSGQPVGSAGSVDIRKFRLEELISALPAVIAEYILDAVEWAGLAHKRVSIRFSTKSRFGIRRLKIEAGLRRWRPLSVRYAKERVWVERWLHMIDRALTKQPQAAPAIIHTATMIVGYGEVYRQGMMDWNAIIDGLVKPTFDGVLALSDLAGAVTEARAAAVPDPRQSALKRKIAELRARVAAGAYTTVPSS
;
A
#
# COMPACT_ATOMS: atom_id res chain seq x y z
N MET A 1 -21.47 26.55 19.92
CA MET A 1 -20.78 27.53 19.02
C MET A 1 -19.72 26.80 18.17
N SER A 2 -20.07 25.75 17.40
CA SER A 2 -19.02 24.93 16.75
C SER A 2 -19.33 24.34 15.36
N ASP A 3 -20.48 24.60 14.72
CA ASP A 3 -20.73 24.02 13.37
C ASP A 3 -20.32 24.94 12.21
N ARG A 4 -20.47 26.27 12.35
CA ARG A 4 -20.17 27.21 11.24
C ARG A 4 -18.67 27.40 10.99
N GLY A 5 -17.84 27.27 12.03
CA GLY A 5 -16.39 27.38 11.91
C GLY A 5 -15.80 26.23 11.10
N ILE A 6 -16.21 25.00 11.42
CA ILE A 6 -15.75 23.78 10.75
C ILE A 6 -16.19 23.74 9.28
N VAL A 7 -17.45 24.08 8.99
CA VAL A 7 -17.95 24.16 7.61
C VAL A 7 -17.20 25.22 6.79
N SER A 8 -16.83 26.35 7.40
CA SER A 8 -16.05 27.39 6.72
C SER A 8 -14.60 26.96 6.48
N SER A 9 -13.95 26.30 7.46
CA SER A 9 -12.61 25.73 7.31
C SER A 9 -12.58 24.64 6.24
N LEU A 10 -13.59 23.77 6.21
CA LEU A 10 -13.78 22.78 5.16
C LEU A 10 -13.95 23.45 3.79
N ARG A 11 -14.78 24.50 3.70
CA ARG A 11 -15.00 25.24 2.45
C ARG A 11 -13.72 25.90 1.91
N TYR A 12 -12.83 26.40 2.77
CA TYR A 12 -11.52 26.92 2.36
C TYR A 12 -10.57 25.78 1.93
N LEU A 13 -10.52 24.67 2.68
CA LEU A 13 -9.79 23.45 2.32
C LEU A 13 -10.27 22.87 0.98
N PHE A 14 -11.57 23.01 0.68
CA PHE A 14 -12.19 22.59 -0.56
C PHE A 14 -11.96 23.57 -1.72
N ALA A 15 -11.75 24.86 -1.48
CA ALA A 15 -11.57 25.88 -2.51
C ALA A 15 -10.12 25.95 -3.03
N ASP A 16 -9.13 25.86 -2.15
CA ASP A 16 -7.71 25.91 -2.54
C ASP A 16 -7.25 24.67 -3.33
N PHE A 17 -8.03 23.59 -3.30
CA PHE A 17 -7.64 22.29 -3.87
C PHE A 17 -8.29 21.98 -5.23
N ILE A 18 -9.02 22.93 -5.82
CA ILE A 18 -9.64 22.79 -7.16
C ILE A 18 -8.64 23.12 -8.30
N GLY A 19 -7.44 23.64 -8.02
CA GLY A 19 -6.37 23.85 -9.00
C GLY A 19 -5.64 22.56 -9.43
N GLU A 20 -5.22 22.47 -10.69
CA GLU A 20 -4.40 21.36 -11.24
C GLU A 20 -3.08 21.16 -10.46
N ASP A 21 -2.62 19.90 -10.35
CA ASP A 21 -1.27 19.64 -9.82
C ASP A 21 -0.32 20.02 -10.94
N ASP A 22 -0.02 21.32 -11.02
CA ASP A 22 0.75 21.95 -12.08
C ASP A 22 2.27 21.75 -11.91
N ALA A 23 2.67 20.87 -10.98
CA ALA A 23 4.07 20.51 -10.80
C ALA A 23 4.62 19.81 -12.05
N GLU A 24 5.90 20.03 -12.34
CA GLU A 24 6.56 19.37 -13.45
C GLU A 24 6.68 17.85 -13.19
N PRO A 25 6.48 17.00 -14.21
CA PRO A 25 6.76 15.57 -14.12
C PRO A 25 8.20 15.31 -13.66
N PRO A 26 8.43 14.44 -12.67
CA PRO A 26 9.77 14.16 -12.19
C PRO A 26 10.57 13.38 -13.24
N PHE A 27 11.88 13.64 -13.27
CA PHE A 27 12.83 12.86 -14.07
C PHE A 27 13.20 11.55 -13.39
N LEU A 28 13.75 10.62 -14.18
CA LEU A 28 14.36 9.40 -13.65
C LEU A 28 15.51 9.76 -12.68
N PRO A 29 15.65 9.05 -11.54
CA PRO A 29 16.84 9.16 -10.71
C PRO A 29 18.14 8.97 -11.50
N GLU A 30 19.12 9.85 -11.26
CA GLU A 30 20.48 9.68 -11.78
C GLU A 30 21.10 8.36 -11.26
N GLY A 31 21.89 7.69 -12.10
CA GLY A 31 22.57 6.44 -11.73
C GLY A 31 21.70 5.19 -11.76
N LEU A 32 20.47 5.26 -12.29
CA LEU A 32 19.62 4.10 -12.52
C LEU A 32 20.24 3.14 -13.55
N PRO A 33 20.35 1.83 -13.24
CA PRO A 33 20.73 0.81 -14.22
C PRO A 33 19.71 0.73 -15.35
N GLU A 34 20.17 0.47 -16.58
CA GLU A 34 19.34 0.36 -17.78
C GLU A 34 18.12 -0.57 -17.61
N PRO A 35 18.24 -1.76 -16.98
CA PRO A 35 17.08 -2.64 -16.76
C PRO A 35 15.97 -2.02 -15.89
N VAL A 36 16.31 -1.07 -15.02
CA VAL A 36 15.37 -0.43 -14.08
C VAL A 36 14.76 0.85 -14.67
N MET A 37 15.44 1.51 -15.62
CA MET A 37 14.97 2.77 -16.22
C MET A 37 13.57 2.65 -16.84
N ALA A 38 13.32 1.59 -17.61
CA ALA A 38 12.00 1.35 -18.22
C ALA A 38 10.90 1.18 -17.17
N LEU A 39 11.15 0.33 -16.15
CA LEU A 39 10.22 0.09 -15.06
C LEU A 39 9.94 1.36 -14.25
N ALA A 40 10.96 2.16 -13.96
CA ALA A 40 10.81 3.41 -13.24
C ALA A 40 10.03 4.45 -14.06
N SER A 41 10.24 4.50 -15.37
CA SER A 41 9.48 5.39 -16.28
C SER A 41 7.99 5.03 -16.30
N GLU A 42 7.68 3.74 -16.48
CA GLU A 42 6.30 3.24 -16.42
C GLU A 42 5.64 3.56 -15.07
N ALA A 43 6.36 3.38 -13.97
CA ALA A 43 5.88 3.71 -12.63
C ALA A 43 5.61 5.22 -12.46
N ILE A 44 6.47 6.09 -13.00
CA ILE A 44 6.26 7.55 -12.97
C ILE A 44 4.97 7.91 -13.72
N HIS A 45 4.80 7.42 -14.96
CA HIS A 45 3.58 7.66 -15.74
C HIS A 45 2.33 7.16 -15.02
N LEU A 46 2.38 5.95 -14.48
CA LEU A 46 1.30 5.36 -13.69
C LEU A 46 0.91 6.25 -12.50
N LEU A 47 1.89 6.80 -11.78
CA LEU A 47 1.66 7.59 -10.57
C LEU A 47 1.21 9.03 -10.87
N ILE A 48 1.65 9.61 -12.00
CA ILE A 48 1.11 10.86 -12.54
C ILE A 48 -0.38 10.69 -12.86
N ASP A 49 -0.75 9.63 -13.57
CA ASP A 49 -2.15 9.34 -13.88
C ASP A 49 -2.97 9.07 -12.61
N TYR A 50 -2.36 8.36 -11.66
CA TYR A 50 -2.97 7.99 -10.39
C TYR A 50 -3.33 9.22 -9.55
N GLN A 51 -2.37 10.11 -9.28
CA GLN A 51 -2.49 11.18 -8.29
C GLN A 51 -1.88 12.53 -8.70
N GLY A 52 -0.93 12.54 -9.64
CA GLY A 52 -0.30 13.76 -10.16
C GLY A 52 1.23 13.76 -10.06
N PRO A 53 1.90 14.72 -10.73
CA PRO A 53 3.37 14.85 -10.74
C PRO A 53 4.02 14.94 -9.35
N SER A 54 3.39 15.65 -8.41
CA SER A 54 3.88 15.76 -7.04
C SER A 54 3.93 14.39 -6.34
N TYR A 55 2.99 13.50 -6.64
CA TYR A 55 2.96 12.15 -6.07
C TYR A 55 3.98 11.21 -6.69
N ALA A 56 4.19 11.31 -8.01
CA ALA A 56 5.26 10.58 -8.70
C ALA A 56 6.65 11.00 -8.20
N SER A 57 6.83 12.26 -7.81
CA SER A 57 8.08 12.76 -7.23
C SER A 57 8.42 12.02 -5.93
N LEU A 58 7.41 11.72 -5.09
CA LEU A 58 7.63 10.93 -3.87
C LEU A 58 8.11 9.50 -4.15
N TYR A 59 7.71 8.91 -5.29
CA TYR A 59 8.21 7.61 -5.72
C TYR A 59 9.68 7.70 -6.13
N VAL A 60 10.04 8.71 -6.93
CA VAL A 60 11.42 8.98 -7.36
C VAL A 60 12.32 9.21 -6.15
N ASP A 61 11.90 10.03 -5.18
CA ASP A 61 12.66 10.31 -3.97
C ASP A 61 12.89 9.07 -3.10
N ARG A 62 11.93 8.15 -3.05
CA ARG A 62 12.09 6.87 -2.35
C ARG A 62 13.03 5.94 -3.09
N LEU A 63 12.89 5.82 -4.40
CA LEU A 63 13.71 4.95 -5.24
C LEU A 63 15.18 5.39 -5.19
N ARG A 64 15.44 6.70 -5.23
CA ARG A 64 16.78 7.29 -5.14
C ARG A 64 17.57 6.82 -3.91
N ARG A 65 16.91 6.46 -2.80
CA ARG A 65 17.55 5.97 -1.57
C ARG A 65 18.27 4.62 -1.75
N PHE A 66 17.93 3.87 -2.80
CA PHE A 66 18.47 2.55 -3.09
C PHE A 66 19.36 2.51 -4.32
N VAL A 67 19.38 3.56 -5.14
CA VAL A 67 20.26 3.67 -6.31
C VAL A 67 21.71 3.75 -5.85
N GLY A 68 22.56 2.86 -6.38
CA GLY A 68 23.99 2.79 -6.02
C GLY A 68 24.28 2.36 -4.57
N LYS A 69 23.26 1.92 -3.83
CA LYS A 69 23.43 1.52 -2.42
C LYS A 69 24.15 0.17 -2.36
N GLN A 70 25.16 0.06 -1.50
CA GLN A 70 25.91 -1.18 -1.31
C GLN A 70 24.98 -2.34 -0.90
N GLY A 71 25.13 -3.47 -1.57
CA GLY A 71 24.32 -4.67 -1.33
C GLY A 71 22.97 -4.70 -2.07
N VAL A 72 22.63 -3.65 -2.83
CA VAL A 72 21.49 -3.64 -3.75
C VAL A 72 22.00 -3.90 -5.16
N ASP A 73 21.61 -5.02 -5.76
CA ASP A 73 21.84 -5.29 -7.18
C ASP A 73 20.67 -4.78 -8.05
N ASP A 74 20.88 -4.80 -9.37
CA ASP A 74 19.90 -4.32 -10.34
C ASP A 74 18.55 -5.04 -10.25
N THR A 75 18.57 -6.32 -9.86
CA THR A 75 17.35 -7.14 -9.73
C THR A 75 16.56 -6.72 -8.49
N MET A 76 17.22 -6.55 -7.35
CA MET A 76 16.60 -6.02 -6.12
C MET A 76 16.05 -4.62 -6.35
N LEU A 77 16.80 -3.76 -7.05
CA LEU A 77 16.35 -2.40 -7.35
C LEU A 77 15.10 -2.40 -8.27
N ALA A 78 15.08 -3.27 -9.29
CA ALA A 78 13.91 -3.47 -10.14
C ALA A 78 12.68 -3.94 -9.35
N GLU A 79 12.87 -4.87 -8.40
CA GLU A 79 11.78 -5.36 -7.56
C GLU A 79 11.27 -4.29 -6.58
N ILE A 80 12.16 -3.50 -5.98
CA ILE A 80 11.78 -2.35 -5.14
C ILE A 80 10.97 -1.35 -5.96
N ALA A 81 11.46 -0.96 -7.13
CA ALA A 81 10.77 -0.05 -8.05
C ALA A 81 9.35 -0.56 -8.38
N ARG A 82 9.25 -1.79 -8.88
CA ARG A 82 7.98 -2.40 -9.29
C ARG A 82 6.99 -2.53 -8.12
N LEU A 83 7.42 -3.13 -7.00
CA LEU A 83 6.53 -3.38 -5.87
C LEU A 83 6.12 -2.07 -5.18
N MET A 84 7.02 -1.10 -5.08
CA MET A 84 6.70 0.22 -4.55
C MET A 84 5.65 0.93 -5.40
N ALA A 85 5.79 0.90 -6.74
CA ALA A 85 4.80 1.49 -7.64
C ALA A 85 3.41 0.86 -7.42
N ILE A 86 3.33 -0.47 -7.40
CA ILE A 86 2.08 -1.21 -7.12
C ILE A 86 1.46 -0.80 -5.79
N ARG A 87 2.28 -0.66 -4.73
CA ARG A 87 1.79 -0.31 -3.39
C ARG A 87 1.41 1.15 -3.25
N MET A 88 2.06 2.03 -4.01
CA MET A 88 1.71 3.45 -4.10
C MET A 88 0.47 3.71 -4.98
N SER A 89 0.11 2.78 -5.87
CA SER A 89 -1.06 2.86 -6.75
C SER A 89 -2.16 1.84 -6.40
N TYR A 90 -2.55 1.77 -5.12
CA TYR A 90 -3.54 0.81 -4.65
C TYR A 90 -4.95 1.05 -5.24
N GLU A 91 -5.75 -0.01 -5.32
CA GLU A 91 -7.14 0.07 -5.76
C GLU A 91 -8.05 0.63 -4.66
N ASP A 92 -8.61 1.81 -4.92
CA ASP A 92 -9.71 2.42 -4.20
C ASP A 92 -10.85 2.78 -5.17
N PRO A 93 -12.05 3.16 -4.68
CA PRO A 93 -13.17 3.52 -5.55
C PRO A 93 -12.82 4.60 -6.59
N ILE A 94 -11.96 5.55 -6.21
CA ILE A 94 -11.49 6.62 -7.10
C ILE A 94 -10.67 6.01 -8.25
N ARG A 95 -9.72 5.12 -7.95
CA ARG A 95 -8.87 4.46 -8.94
C ARG A 95 -9.68 3.57 -9.86
N ILE A 96 -10.67 2.86 -9.34
CA ILE A 96 -11.59 2.06 -10.16
C ILE A 96 -12.37 2.96 -11.13
N ALA A 97 -12.83 4.13 -10.68
CA ALA A 97 -13.46 5.11 -11.56
C ALA A 97 -12.50 5.64 -12.63
N GLN A 98 -11.24 5.96 -12.28
CA GLN A 98 -10.20 6.36 -13.23
C GLN A 98 -9.97 5.28 -14.29
N LEU A 99 -9.74 4.02 -13.88
CA LEU A 99 -9.51 2.89 -14.78
C LEU A 99 -10.68 2.68 -15.74
N LYS A 100 -11.92 2.83 -15.26
CA LYS A 100 -13.13 2.71 -16.09
C LYS A 100 -13.26 3.82 -17.13
N LEU A 101 -12.81 5.03 -16.81
CA LEU A 101 -12.76 6.12 -17.78
C LEU A 101 -11.66 5.90 -18.83
N THR A 102 -10.48 5.43 -18.42
CA THR A 102 -9.40 5.08 -19.35
C THR A 102 -9.81 3.95 -20.30
N GLU A 103 -10.46 2.90 -19.78
CA GLU A 103 -11.02 1.80 -20.58
C GLU A 103 -11.99 2.33 -21.65
N LEU A 104 -12.87 3.26 -21.28
CA LEU A 104 -13.82 3.88 -22.22
C LEU A 104 -13.11 4.70 -23.30
N SER A 105 -12.09 5.47 -22.95
CA SER A 105 -11.33 6.30 -23.89
C SER A 105 -10.54 5.49 -24.92
N GLY A 106 -10.15 4.26 -24.58
CA GLY A 106 -9.44 3.35 -25.48
C GLY A 106 -10.36 2.50 -26.37
N GLN A 107 -11.68 2.55 -26.19
CA GLN A 107 -12.62 1.73 -26.96
C GLN A 107 -12.94 2.36 -28.34
N PRO A 108 -13.14 1.54 -29.40
CA PRO A 108 -13.62 2.04 -30.68
C PRO A 108 -14.97 2.75 -30.57
N VAL A 109 -15.19 3.76 -31.41
CA VAL A 109 -16.47 4.47 -31.51
C VAL A 109 -17.58 3.47 -31.82
N GLY A 110 -18.56 3.36 -30.93
CA GLY A 110 -19.69 2.41 -31.05
C GLY A 110 -19.58 1.14 -30.20
N SER A 111 -18.51 0.96 -29.42
CA SER A 111 -18.40 -0.13 -28.45
C SER A 111 -19.49 -0.05 -27.37
N ALA A 112 -20.02 -1.21 -26.97
CA ALA A 112 -20.96 -1.29 -25.86
C ALA A 112 -20.21 -1.03 -24.54
N GLY A 113 -20.58 0.04 -23.81
CA GLY A 113 -19.97 0.37 -22.53
C GLY A 113 -20.01 -0.78 -21.51
N SER A 114 -19.04 -0.82 -20.61
CA SER A 114 -18.90 -1.87 -19.59
C SER A 114 -19.60 -1.51 -18.27
N VAL A 115 -20.01 -2.52 -17.52
CA VAL A 115 -20.55 -2.38 -16.17
C VAL A 115 -19.72 -3.27 -15.26
N ASP A 116 -19.13 -2.67 -14.23
CA ASP A 116 -18.47 -3.37 -13.14
C ASP A 116 -19.23 -3.09 -11.84
N ILE A 117 -19.52 -4.13 -11.07
CA ILE A 117 -20.18 -4.03 -9.77
C ILE A 117 -19.21 -4.54 -8.73
N ARG A 118 -18.67 -3.61 -7.94
CA ARG A 118 -17.72 -3.92 -6.87
C ARG A 118 -18.45 -3.82 -5.53
N LYS A 119 -18.21 -4.80 -4.66
CA LYS A 119 -18.73 -4.82 -3.29
C LYS A 119 -17.66 -4.28 -2.35
N PHE A 120 -17.98 -3.19 -1.65
CA PHE A 120 -17.14 -2.60 -0.62
C PHE A 120 -17.84 -2.69 0.73
N ARG A 121 -17.11 -2.78 1.82
CA ARG A 121 -17.65 -2.53 3.16
C ARG A 121 -17.77 -1.03 3.38
N LEU A 122 -18.75 -0.62 4.18
CA LEU A 122 -18.96 0.81 4.46
C LEU A 122 -17.72 1.45 5.09
N GLU A 123 -17.02 0.74 5.98
CA GLU A 123 -15.71 1.13 6.53
C GLU A 123 -14.66 1.46 5.45
N GLU A 124 -14.68 0.80 4.29
CA GLU A 124 -13.71 1.04 3.21
C GLU A 124 -14.02 2.32 2.45
N LEU A 125 -15.31 2.57 2.24
CA LEU A 125 -15.78 3.81 1.63
C LEU A 125 -15.45 4.98 2.55
N ILE A 126 -15.69 4.83 3.86
CA ILE A 126 -15.32 5.82 4.87
C ILE A 126 -13.80 6.03 4.90
N SER A 127 -13.01 4.96 4.82
CA SER A 127 -11.53 5.05 4.81
C SER A 127 -10.97 5.77 3.58
N ALA A 128 -11.75 5.87 2.49
CA ALA A 128 -11.41 6.64 1.30
C ALA A 128 -11.81 8.12 1.40
N LEU A 129 -12.58 8.52 2.43
CA LEU A 129 -12.94 9.93 2.69
C LEU A 129 -11.82 10.66 3.44
N PRO A 130 -11.76 12.00 3.34
CA PRO A 130 -10.90 12.83 4.18
C PRO A 130 -11.09 12.52 5.67
N ALA A 131 -9.99 12.45 6.43
CA ALA A 131 -10.00 12.05 7.85
C ALA A 131 -11.06 12.81 8.69
N VAL A 132 -11.16 14.13 8.49
CA VAL A 132 -12.12 14.99 9.20
C VAL A 132 -13.57 14.55 8.97
N ILE A 133 -13.91 14.09 7.77
CA ILE A 133 -15.26 13.60 7.44
C ILE A 133 -15.44 12.16 7.92
N ALA A 134 -14.38 11.36 7.78
CA ALA A 134 -14.39 9.95 8.15
C ALA A 134 -14.70 9.77 9.64
N GLU A 135 -14.12 10.58 10.53
CA GLU A 135 -14.35 10.51 11.99
C GLU A 135 -15.84 10.69 12.34
N TYR A 136 -16.49 11.74 11.84
CA TYR A 136 -17.92 11.98 12.12
C TYR A 136 -18.84 10.87 11.59
N ILE A 137 -18.52 10.32 10.42
CA ILE A 137 -19.34 9.27 9.80
C ILE A 137 -19.09 7.92 10.47
N LEU A 138 -17.84 7.64 10.87
CA LEU A 138 -17.46 6.38 11.49
C LEU A 138 -18.19 6.19 12.82
N ASP A 139 -18.22 7.22 13.68
CA ASP A 139 -18.92 7.16 14.97
C ASP A 139 -20.41 6.85 14.80
N ALA A 140 -21.08 7.50 13.85
CA ALA A 140 -22.50 7.27 13.57
C ALA A 140 -22.78 5.87 12.98
N VAL A 141 -21.89 5.38 12.12
CA VAL A 141 -22.01 4.09 11.45
C VAL A 141 -21.66 2.93 12.38
N GLU A 142 -20.68 3.10 13.27
CA GLU A 142 -20.35 2.16 14.34
C GLU A 142 -21.45 2.08 15.38
N TRP A 143 -21.97 3.22 15.83
CA TRP A 143 -23.13 3.27 16.74
C TRP A 143 -24.35 2.54 16.15
N ALA A 144 -24.58 2.67 14.84
CA ALA A 144 -25.65 1.98 14.14
C ALA A 144 -25.36 0.50 13.82
N GLY A 145 -24.16 -0.02 14.12
CA GLY A 145 -23.75 -1.39 13.79
C GLY A 145 -23.64 -1.67 12.28
N LEU A 146 -23.49 -0.61 11.46
CA LEU A 146 -23.50 -0.70 10.00
C LEU A 146 -22.10 -0.75 9.38
N ALA A 147 -21.03 -0.55 10.15
CA ALA A 147 -19.65 -0.47 9.65
C ALA A 147 -19.25 -1.67 8.77
N HIS A 148 -19.74 -2.85 9.13
CA HIS A 148 -19.45 -4.10 8.45
C HIS A 148 -20.37 -4.41 7.26
N LYS A 149 -21.41 -3.60 7.01
CA LYS A 149 -22.32 -3.80 5.88
C LYS A 149 -21.59 -3.65 4.56
N ARG A 150 -21.93 -4.54 3.62
CA ARG A 150 -21.42 -4.50 2.24
C ARG A 150 -22.35 -3.66 1.36
N VAL A 151 -21.78 -2.68 0.69
CA VAL A 151 -22.42 -1.80 -0.28
C VAL A 151 -21.92 -2.18 -1.67
N SER A 152 -22.84 -2.39 -2.61
CA SER A 152 -22.51 -2.63 -4.01
C SER A 152 -22.43 -1.29 -4.75
N ILE A 153 -21.26 -0.93 -5.24
CA ILE A 153 -21.07 0.26 -6.09
C ILE A 153 -21.00 -0.20 -7.55
N ARG A 154 -21.83 0.41 -8.39
CA ARG A 154 -21.89 0.17 -9.82
C ARG A 154 -21.08 1.23 -10.57
N PHE A 155 -20.02 0.79 -11.23
CA PHE A 155 -19.20 1.58 -12.14
C PHE A 155 -19.64 1.26 -13.58
N SER A 156 -20.34 2.18 -14.22
CA SER A 156 -20.95 1.94 -15.53
C SER A 156 -20.58 3.02 -16.52
N THR A 157 -20.09 2.60 -17.68
CA THR A 157 -19.84 3.48 -18.83
C THR A 157 -20.96 3.38 -19.88
N LYS A 158 -22.06 2.66 -19.59
CA LYS A 158 -23.20 2.48 -20.51
C LYS A 158 -24.08 3.72 -20.70
N SER A 159 -24.04 4.70 -19.79
CA SER A 159 -24.89 5.88 -19.86
C SER A 159 -24.11 7.16 -19.62
N ARG A 160 -24.54 8.26 -20.24
CA ARG A 160 -23.92 9.59 -20.05
C ARG A 160 -23.90 10.01 -18.58
N PHE A 161 -24.95 9.67 -17.83
CA PHE A 161 -25.02 9.91 -16.38
C PHE A 161 -24.02 9.04 -15.59
N GLY A 162 -23.85 7.77 -15.96
CA GLY A 162 -22.83 6.89 -15.39
C GLY A 162 -21.42 7.42 -15.62
N ILE A 163 -21.12 7.85 -16.85
CA ILE A 163 -19.84 8.47 -17.21
C ILE A 163 -19.62 9.77 -16.43
N ARG A 164 -20.64 10.63 -16.31
CA ARG A 164 -20.54 11.87 -15.51
C ARG A 164 -20.24 11.58 -14.04
N ARG A 165 -20.90 10.57 -13.46
CA ARG A 165 -20.63 10.11 -12.10
C ARG A 165 -19.19 9.60 -11.94
N LEU A 166 -18.72 8.77 -12.88
CA LEU A 166 -17.34 8.28 -12.87
C LEU A 166 -16.33 9.43 -12.95
N LYS A 167 -16.59 10.46 -13.77
CA LYS A 167 -15.74 11.67 -13.83
C LYS A 167 -15.69 12.41 -12.50
N ILE A 168 -16.83 12.54 -11.82
CA ILE A 168 -16.88 13.13 -10.47
C ILE A 168 -16.06 12.28 -9.49
N GLU A 169 -16.31 10.98 -9.42
CA GLU A 169 -15.59 10.04 -8.54
C GLU A 169 -14.07 10.04 -8.81
N ALA A 170 -13.64 10.03 -10.08
CA ALA A 170 -12.24 10.11 -10.47
C ALA A 170 -11.61 11.47 -10.11
N GLY A 171 -12.39 12.56 -10.20
CA GLY A 171 -11.98 13.90 -9.77
C GLY A 171 -11.68 13.99 -8.27
N LEU A 172 -12.27 13.10 -7.45
CA LEU A 172 -11.97 12.99 -6.03
C LEU A 172 -10.56 12.43 -5.72
N ARG A 173 -9.75 12.07 -6.74
CA ARG A 173 -8.33 11.69 -6.54
C ARG A 173 -7.57 12.70 -5.69
N ARG A 174 -7.94 13.96 -5.81
CA ARG A 174 -7.39 15.05 -5.02
C ARG A 174 -7.64 14.93 -3.52
N TRP A 175 -8.71 14.29 -3.10
CA TRP A 175 -8.99 14.05 -1.69
C TRP A 175 -8.29 12.80 -1.14
N ARG A 176 -7.74 11.95 -2.02
CA ARG A 176 -7.06 10.72 -1.63
C ARG A 176 -5.93 10.95 -0.62
N PRO A 177 -5.05 11.97 -0.73
CA PRO A 177 -3.99 12.21 0.25
C PRO A 177 -4.50 12.56 1.66
N LEU A 178 -5.75 13.01 1.78
CA LEU A 178 -6.41 13.30 3.04
C LEU A 178 -7.10 12.07 3.63
N SER A 179 -7.16 10.96 2.88
CA SER A 179 -7.88 9.76 3.30
C SER A 179 -7.12 8.98 4.37
N VAL A 180 -7.87 8.35 5.27
CA VAL A 180 -7.32 7.46 6.31
C VAL A 180 -6.55 6.31 5.68
N ARG A 181 -7.05 5.78 4.55
CA ARG A 181 -6.37 4.73 3.80
C ARG A 181 -5.01 5.19 3.31
N TYR A 182 -4.93 6.37 2.71
CA TYR A 182 -3.65 6.90 2.22
C TYR A 182 -2.62 7.05 3.33
N ALA A 183 -3.01 7.59 4.48
CA ALA A 183 -2.10 7.73 5.62
C ALA A 183 -1.51 6.38 6.07
N LYS A 184 -2.36 5.34 6.15
CA LYS A 184 -1.92 3.96 6.48
C LYS A 184 -0.98 3.39 5.42
N GLU A 185 -1.30 3.55 4.14
CA GLU A 185 -0.48 3.05 3.02
C GLU A 185 0.88 3.74 2.98
N ARG A 186 0.93 5.06 3.18
CA ARG A 186 2.18 5.82 3.23
C ARG A 186 3.08 5.36 4.38
N VAL A 187 2.53 5.21 5.58
CA VAL A 187 3.28 4.72 6.75
C VAL A 187 3.81 3.31 6.50
N TRP A 188 2.99 2.45 5.89
CA TRP A 188 3.39 1.10 5.55
C TRP A 188 4.55 1.07 4.53
N VAL A 189 4.47 1.85 3.45
CA VAL A 189 5.54 1.93 2.43
C VAL A 189 6.86 2.35 3.06
N GLU A 190 6.87 3.43 3.86
CA GLU A 190 8.09 3.88 4.54
C GLU A 190 8.63 2.83 5.51
N ARG A 191 7.76 2.16 6.26
CA ARG A 191 8.16 1.09 7.17
C ARG A 191 8.75 -0.10 6.42
N TRP A 192 8.19 -0.48 5.28
CA TRP A 192 8.72 -1.55 4.44
C TRP A 192 10.09 -1.20 3.86
N LEU A 193 10.26 -0.01 3.28
CA LEU A 193 11.56 0.47 2.80
C LEU A 193 12.59 0.53 3.92
N HIS A 194 12.19 0.96 5.12
CA HIS A 194 13.07 0.95 6.29
C HIS A 194 13.49 -0.46 6.71
N MET A 195 12.61 -1.47 6.63
CA MET A 195 12.99 -2.86 6.91
C MET A 195 13.96 -3.42 5.87
N ILE A 196 13.84 -3.04 4.60
CA ILE A 196 14.81 -3.40 3.55
C ILE A 196 16.18 -2.79 3.87
N ASP A 197 16.24 -1.49 4.19
CA ASP A 197 17.47 -0.80 4.58
C ASP A 197 18.15 -1.44 5.80
N ARG A 198 17.39 -1.81 6.83
CA ARG A 198 17.91 -2.53 7.99
C ARG A 198 18.42 -3.93 7.63
N ALA A 199 17.74 -4.66 6.74
CA ALA A 199 18.22 -5.94 6.23
C ALA A 199 19.57 -5.80 5.53
N LEU A 200 19.71 -4.84 4.61
CA LEU A 200 20.96 -4.59 3.89
C LEU A 200 22.14 -4.31 4.84
N THR A 201 21.87 -3.74 6.02
CA THR A 201 22.90 -3.43 7.02
C THR A 201 23.20 -4.60 7.95
N LYS A 202 22.17 -5.32 8.42
CA LYS A 202 22.30 -6.32 9.48
C LYS A 202 22.43 -7.75 8.97
N GLN A 203 21.77 -8.06 7.85
CA GLN A 203 21.67 -9.41 7.31
C GLN A 203 21.32 -9.33 5.80
N PRO A 204 22.27 -8.94 4.93
CA PRO A 204 22.02 -8.63 3.52
C PRO A 204 21.27 -9.74 2.76
N GLN A 205 21.54 -11.00 3.08
CA GLN A 205 20.88 -12.16 2.49
C GLN A 205 19.36 -12.20 2.72
N ALA A 206 18.84 -11.46 3.71
CA ALA A 206 17.41 -11.37 3.99
C ALA A 206 16.70 -10.26 3.19
N ALA A 207 17.43 -9.35 2.53
CA ALA A 207 16.84 -8.23 1.81
C ALA A 207 15.84 -8.66 0.72
N PRO A 208 16.13 -9.65 -0.15
CA PRO A 208 15.15 -10.13 -1.15
C PRO A 208 13.86 -10.64 -0.51
N ALA A 209 13.97 -11.42 0.58
CA ALA A 209 12.81 -11.95 1.29
C ALA A 209 11.93 -10.83 1.88
N ILE A 210 12.55 -9.75 2.39
CA ILE A 210 11.83 -8.57 2.90
C ILE A 210 11.19 -7.78 1.76
N ILE A 211 11.87 -7.59 0.63
CA ILE A 211 11.31 -6.95 -0.56
C ILE A 211 10.01 -7.67 -0.97
N HIS A 212 10.03 -9.00 -1.04
CA HIS A 212 8.86 -9.81 -1.41
C HIS A 212 7.71 -9.79 -0.39
N THR A 213 7.91 -9.30 0.85
CA THR A 213 6.80 -9.17 1.80
C THR A 213 5.71 -8.21 1.31
N ALA A 214 6.04 -7.27 0.40
CA ALA A 214 5.06 -6.38 -0.21
C ALA A 214 3.94 -7.11 -0.96
N THR A 215 4.20 -8.33 -1.47
CA THR A 215 3.19 -9.12 -2.20
C THR A 215 2.11 -9.71 -1.30
N MET A 216 2.28 -9.68 0.03
CA MET A 216 1.27 -10.14 0.98
C MET A 216 0.06 -9.21 1.04
N ILE A 217 0.23 -7.96 0.60
CA ILE A 217 -0.79 -6.93 0.71
C ILE A 217 -1.35 -6.68 -0.67
N VAL A 218 -2.62 -7.01 -0.86
CA VAL A 218 -3.30 -6.90 -2.16
C VAL A 218 -4.72 -6.40 -1.98
N GLY A 219 -5.22 -5.75 -3.04
CA GLY A 219 -6.63 -5.37 -3.17
C GLY A 219 -7.13 -4.44 -2.06
N TYR A 220 -8.31 -4.78 -1.55
CA TYR A 220 -9.05 -4.02 -0.56
C TYR A 220 -9.82 -4.99 0.36
N GLY A 221 -10.45 -4.47 1.39
CA GLY A 221 -11.38 -5.20 2.25
C GLY A 221 -10.71 -6.15 3.23
N GLU A 222 -11.34 -7.30 3.44
CA GLU A 222 -10.87 -8.32 4.39
C GLU A 222 -9.50 -8.87 3.99
N VAL A 223 -9.27 -9.07 2.69
CA VAL A 223 -7.97 -9.56 2.17
C VAL A 223 -6.86 -8.56 2.47
N TYR A 224 -7.10 -7.27 2.21
CA TYR A 224 -6.13 -6.21 2.55
C TYR A 224 -5.85 -6.15 4.05
N ARG A 225 -6.90 -6.14 4.89
CA ARG A 225 -6.75 -6.09 6.35
C ARG A 225 -5.98 -7.28 6.89
N GLN A 226 -6.33 -8.48 6.42
CA GLN A 226 -5.63 -9.70 6.78
C GLN A 226 -4.15 -9.65 6.37
N GLY A 227 -3.86 -9.29 5.12
CA GLY A 227 -2.48 -9.15 4.63
C GLY A 227 -1.67 -8.13 5.43
N MET A 228 -2.28 -7.00 5.82
CA MET A 228 -1.65 -6.01 6.68
C MET A 228 -1.37 -6.56 8.09
N MET A 229 -2.32 -7.27 8.69
CA MET A 229 -2.12 -7.91 9.99
C MET A 229 -1.02 -8.97 9.94
N ASP A 230 -0.99 -9.80 8.89
CA ASP A 230 -0.01 -10.87 8.71
C ASP A 230 1.39 -10.30 8.48
N TRP A 231 1.49 -9.28 7.63
CA TRP A 231 2.74 -8.55 7.42
C TRP A 231 3.29 -7.97 8.73
N ASN A 232 2.44 -7.29 9.51
CA ASN A 232 2.87 -6.74 10.81
C ASN A 232 3.32 -7.86 11.76
N ALA A 233 2.62 -8.98 11.82
CA ALA A 233 3.01 -10.11 12.66
C ALA A 233 4.40 -10.67 12.29
N ILE A 234 4.72 -10.79 11.01
CA ILE A 234 6.05 -11.22 10.54
C ILE A 234 7.12 -10.18 10.91
N ILE A 235 6.86 -8.91 10.62
CA ILE A 235 7.84 -7.84 10.88
C ILE A 235 8.11 -7.69 12.38
N ASP A 236 7.06 -7.63 13.20
CA ASP A 236 7.20 -7.42 14.64
C ASP A 236 7.59 -8.70 15.40
N GLY A 237 7.24 -9.87 14.88
CA GLY A 237 7.53 -11.16 15.50
C GLY A 237 8.90 -11.74 15.16
N LEU A 238 9.45 -11.44 13.97
CA LEU A 238 10.71 -12.00 13.47
C LEU A 238 11.71 -10.90 13.09
N VAL A 239 11.35 -10.03 12.14
CA VAL A 239 12.32 -9.11 11.50
C VAL A 239 12.90 -8.09 12.47
N LYS A 240 12.05 -7.30 13.15
CA LYS A 240 12.51 -6.28 14.10
C LYS A 240 13.29 -6.89 15.27
N PRO A 241 12.80 -7.93 15.97
CA PRO A 241 13.57 -8.59 17.03
C PRO A 241 14.94 -9.07 16.59
N THR A 242 15.07 -9.58 15.36
CA THR A 242 16.37 -9.98 14.80
C THR A 242 17.29 -8.78 14.62
N PHE A 243 16.80 -7.69 14.01
CA PHE A 243 17.61 -6.50 13.79
C PHE A 243 17.97 -5.73 15.07
N ASP A 244 17.14 -5.85 16.10
CA ASP A 244 17.35 -5.26 17.43
C ASP A 244 18.23 -6.15 18.33
N GLY A 245 18.65 -7.33 17.84
CA GLY A 245 19.50 -8.27 18.59
C GLY A 245 18.78 -9.07 19.68
N VAL A 246 17.46 -8.94 19.78
CA VAL A 246 16.61 -9.67 20.74
C VAL A 246 16.41 -11.14 20.31
N LEU A 247 16.41 -11.40 19.01
CA LEU A 247 16.27 -12.74 18.44
C LEU A 247 17.49 -13.08 17.58
N ALA A 248 18.33 -14.01 18.02
CA ALA A 248 19.56 -14.42 17.33
C ALA A 248 19.28 -15.33 16.12
N LEU A 249 18.50 -14.85 15.15
CA LEU A 249 18.07 -15.63 14.00
C LEU A 249 19.02 -15.42 12.81
N SER A 250 19.88 -16.42 12.56
CA SER A 250 20.95 -16.37 11.55
C SER A 250 20.47 -16.52 10.09
N ASP A 251 19.29 -17.12 9.87
CA ASP A 251 18.65 -17.22 8.56
C ASP A 251 17.27 -16.55 8.55
N LEU A 252 17.27 -15.20 8.55
CA LEU A 252 16.03 -14.44 8.50
C LEU A 252 15.29 -14.58 7.17
N ALA A 253 16.02 -14.80 6.08
CA ALA A 253 15.42 -14.99 4.77
C ALA A 253 14.53 -16.26 4.74
N GLY A 254 15.06 -17.38 5.25
CA GLY A 254 14.32 -18.63 5.41
C GLY A 254 13.13 -18.48 6.35
N ALA A 255 13.33 -17.87 7.52
CA ALA A 255 12.25 -17.67 8.50
C ALA A 255 11.10 -16.80 7.98
N VAL A 256 11.40 -15.72 7.26
CA VAL A 256 10.39 -14.87 6.61
C VAL A 256 9.67 -15.65 5.52
N THR A 257 10.38 -16.45 4.73
CA THR A 257 9.78 -17.29 3.68
C THR A 257 8.82 -18.33 4.25
N GLU A 258 9.23 -19.05 5.31
CA GLU A 258 8.37 -19.99 6.03
C GLU A 258 7.13 -19.30 6.62
N ALA A 259 7.31 -18.15 7.26
CA ALA A 259 6.21 -17.41 7.88
C ALA A 259 5.22 -16.91 6.81
N ARG A 260 5.71 -16.40 5.68
CA ARG A 260 4.87 -16.00 4.54
C ARG A 260 4.06 -17.18 3.99
N ALA A 261 4.67 -18.35 3.86
CA ALA A 261 3.97 -19.56 3.41
C ALA A 261 2.86 -20.00 4.39
N ALA A 262 3.00 -19.69 5.69
CA ALA A 262 1.99 -19.96 6.71
C ALA A 262 0.89 -18.88 6.81
N ALA A 263 1.03 -17.74 6.12
CA ALA A 263 0.06 -16.65 6.09
C ALA A 263 -1.10 -16.98 5.12
N VAL A 264 -1.98 -17.88 5.55
CA VAL A 264 -3.21 -18.25 4.86
C VAL A 264 -4.39 -17.40 5.35
N PRO A 265 -5.50 -17.28 4.59
CA PRO A 265 -6.69 -16.56 5.04
C PRO A 265 -7.26 -17.11 6.37
N ASP A 266 -6.91 -16.48 7.49
CA ASP A 266 -7.36 -16.81 8.85
C ASP A 266 -7.45 -15.53 9.70
N PRO A 267 -8.68 -15.05 10.04
CA PRO A 267 -8.88 -13.86 10.88
C PRO A 267 -8.16 -13.89 12.24
N ARG A 268 -7.85 -15.07 12.78
CA ARG A 268 -7.14 -15.23 14.06
C ARG A 268 -5.62 -15.32 13.89
N GLN A 269 -5.15 -15.51 12.65
CA GLN A 269 -3.75 -15.70 12.27
C GLN A 269 -3.11 -16.89 13.00
N SER A 270 -3.88 -17.94 13.27
CA SER A 270 -3.50 -19.05 14.15
C SER A 270 -2.30 -19.82 13.58
N ALA A 271 -2.33 -20.13 12.28
CA ALA A 271 -1.24 -20.82 11.59
C ALA A 271 0.05 -19.98 11.57
N LEU A 272 -0.07 -18.70 11.20
CA LEU A 272 1.06 -17.77 11.17
C LEU A 272 1.68 -17.58 12.55
N LYS A 273 0.87 -17.29 13.59
CA LYS A 273 1.35 -17.12 14.97
C LYS A 273 2.05 -18.38 15.49
N ARG A 274 1.49 -19.56 15.20
CA ARG A 274 2.13 -20.83 15.56
C ARG A 274 3.49 -20.98 14.87
N LYS A 275 3.57 -20.68 13.56
CA LYS A 275 4.82 -20.76 12.81
C LYS A 275 5.88 -19.78 13.34
N ILE A 276 5.49 -18.55 13.66
CA ILE A 276 6.39 -17.56 14.28
C ILE A 276 6.89 -18.07 15.64
N ALA A 277 6.01 -18.61 16.49
CA ALA A 277 6.39 -19.15 17.79
C ALA A 277 7.36 -20.34 17.65
N GLU A 278 7.11 -21.23 16.69
CA GLU A 278 7.99 -22.36 16.37
C GLU A 278 9.38 -21.89 15.94
N LEU A 279 9.46 -20.93 15.02
CA LEU A 279 10.73 -20.35 14.56
C LEU A 279 11.52 -19.72 15.71
N ARG A 280 10.85 -18.99 16.62
CA ARG A 280 11.47 -18.42 17.81
C ARG A 280 11.96 -19.48 18.79
N ALA A 281 11.19 -20.56 18.97
CA ALA A 281 11.58 -21.68 19.83
C ALA A 281 12.80 -22.43 19.27
N ARG A 282 12.91 -22.61 17.95
CA ARG A 282 14.09 -23.20 17.30
C ARG A 282 15.36 -22.40 17.62
N VAL A 283 15.29 -21.07 17.57
CA VAL A 283 16.42 -20.19 17.93
C VAL A 283 16.80 -20.36 19.40
N ALA A 284 15.82 -20.38 20.31
CA ALA A 284 16.08 -20.57 21.73
C ALA A 284 16.76 -21.94 22.01
N ALA A 285 16.25 -23.02 21.42
CA ALA A 285 16.83 -24.36 21.59
C ALA A 285 18.26 -24.45 21.02
N GLY A 286 18.53 -23.81 19.88
CA GLY A 286 19.87 -23.73 19.29
C GLY A 286 20.89 -23.00 20.17
N ALA A 287 20.44 -22.01 20.96
CA ALA A 287 21.29 -21.28 21.90
C ALA A 287 21.66 -22.10 23.16
N TYR A 288 20.83 -23.06 23.57
CA TYR A 288 21.13 -23.94 24.71
C TYR A 288 22.17 -25.02 24.37
N THR A 289 22.22 -25.49 23.13
CA THR A 289 23.14 -26.57 22.70
C THR A 289 24.60 -26.09 22.56
N THR A 290 24.85 -24.79 22.45
CA THR A 290 26.20 -24.22 22.25
C THR A 290 26.93 -23.87 23.54
N VAL A 291 26.35 -24.09 24.73
CA VAL A 291 27.03 -23.94 26.01
C VAL A 291 27.67 -25.30 26.38
N PRO A 292 29.02 -25.46 26.35
CA PRO A 292 29.64 -26.69 26.77
C PRO A 292 29.51 -26.83 28.29
N SER A 293 28.95 -27.95 28.75
CA SER A 293 29.06 -28.36 30.15
C SER A 293 30.55 -28.43 30.51
N SER A 294 31.01 -27.48 31.32
CA SER A 294 32.34 -27.49 31.92
C SER A 294 32.36 -28.39 33.15
#